data_AF-A0A7V1CYE6-F1
#
_entry.id   AF-A0A7V1CYE6-F1
#
_cell.length_a   1.000
_cell.length_b   1.000
_cell.length_c   1.000
_cell.angle_alpha   90.00
_cell.angle_beta   90.00
_cell.angle_gamma   90.00
#
_symmetry.space_group_name_H-M   'P 1'
#
loop_
_entity.id
_entity.type
_entity.pdbx_description
1 polymer ?
#
loop_
_entity_poly.entity_id
_entity_poly.type
_entity_poly.pdbx_seq_one_letter_code
_entity_poly.pdbx_strand_id
1 'polypeptide(L)'
;MKYLAILIIILISTASQAQANSNIKLTTDEGYPYKNLINKAQRIELRYVENDHQVSCKVSVQTLHNQYMGKQQTVSAKTFKKQPLAACLTRVKAKQILNML
;
A
#
# COMPACT_ATOMS: atom_id res chain seq x y z
N MET A 1 20.85 -50.05 10.77
CA MET A 1 19.77 -49.73 9.81
C MET A 1 18.42 -49.58 10.51
N LYS A 2 18.21 -48.56 11.35
CA LYS A 2 16.91 -48.37 12.04
C LYS A 2 16.60 -46.90 12.38
N TYR A 3 17.63 -46.07 12.54
CA TYR A 3 17.49 -44.64 12.85
C TYR A 3 17.66 -43.71 11.63
N LEU A 4 18.08 -44.24 10.48
CA LEU A 4 18.31 -43.41 9.28
C LEU A 4 16.99 -42.91 8.64
N ALA A 5 15.87 -43.59 8.88
CA ALA A 5 14.56 -43.23 8.34
C ALA A 5 13.87 -42.10 9.12
N ILE A 6 14.34 -41.77 10.34
CA ILE A 6 13.65 -40.82 11.23
C ILE A 6 14.11 -39.37 10.97
N LEU A 7 15.27 -39.16 10.33
CA LEU A 7 15.80 -37.81 10.07
C LEU A 7 15.20 -37.12 8.83
N ILE A 8 14.44 -37.83 8.00
CA ILE A 8 13.92 -37.30 6.73
C ILE A 8 12.59 -36.54 6.90
N ILE A 9 11.91 -36.69 8.04
CA ILE A 9 10.51 -36.23 8.20
C ILE A 9 10.39 -34.77 8.69
N ILE A 10 11.49 -34.13 9.14
CA ILE A 10 11.39 -32.88 9.92
C ILE A 10 11.70 -31.60 9.11
N LEU A 11 12.10 -31.69 7.84
CA LEU A 11 12.75 -30.56 7.15
C LEU A 11 11.90 -29.71 6.20
N ILE A 12 10.58 -29.90 6.13
CA ILE A 12 9.76 -29.13 5.19
C ILE A 12 8.53 -28.54 5.88
N SER A 13 8.75 -27.52 6.69
CA SER A 13 7.68 -26.64 7.17
C SER A 13 8.15 -25.19 7.13
N THR A 14 8.64 -24.74 5.98
CA THR A 14 8.74 -23.29 5.73
C THR A 14 7.32 -22.77 5.54
N ALA A 15 6.68 -22.35 6.62
CA ALA A 15 5.48 -21.53 6.56
C ALA A 15 5.87 -20.18 5.94
N SER A 16 5.88 -20.10 4.61
CA SER A 16 5.92 -18.83 3.91
C SER A 16 4.63 -18.09 4.25
N GLN A 17 4.72 -17.17 5.21
CA GLN A 17 3.68 -16.17 5.41
C GLN A 17 3.67 -15.29 4.16
N ALA A 18 2.84 -15.66 3.20
CA ALA A 18 2.54 -14.82 2.07
C ALA A 18 1.83 -13.58 2.63
N GLN A 19 2.55 -12.46 2.68
CA GLN A 19 1.95 -11.15 2.94
C GLN A 19 0.88 -10.96 1.86
N ALA A 20 -0.39 -11.08 2.24
CA ALA A 20 -1.49 -10.93 1.31
C ALA A 20 -1.48 -9.49 0.76
N ASN A 21 -0.83 -9.30 -0.38
CA ASN A 21 -0.94 -8.09 -1.18
C ASN A 21 -2.33 -8.12 -1.82
N SER A 22 -3.35 -7.88 -1.01
CA SER A 22 -4.69 -7.64 -1.52
C SER A 22 -4.61 -6.39 -2.40
N ASN A 23 -4.69 -6.57 -3.71
CA ASN A 23 -4.94 -5.48 -4.66
C ASN A 23 -6.38 -4.99 -4.42
N ILE A 24 -6.57 -4.28 -3.32
CA ILE A 24 -7.84 -3.65 -3.00
C ILE A 24 -7.95 -2.47 -3.94
N LYS A 25 -8.96 -2.50 -4.80
CA LYS A 25 -9.31 -1.33 -5.59
C LYS A 25 -9.73 -0.23 -4.59
N LEU A 26 -8.86 0.77 -4.43
CA LEU A 26 -9.17 1.96 -3.64
C LEU A 26 -10.32 2.69 -4.31
N THR A 27 -11.53 2.49 -3.81
CA THR A 27 -12.67 3.34 -4.12
C THR A 27 -12.58 4.56 -3.22
N THR A 28 -12.62 5.74 -3.83
CA THR A 28 -12.62 7.00 -3.09
C THR A 28 -13.86 7.81 -3.40
N ASP A 29 -14.51 8.31 -2.36
CA ASP A 29 -15.49 9.39 -2.46
C ASP A 29 -14.79 10.76 -2.57
N GLU A 30 -13.46 10.80 -2.46
CA GLU A 30 -12.68 12.01 -2.58
C GLU A 30 -12.70 12.51 -4.03
N GLY A 31 -13.20 13.73 -4.23
CA GLY A 31 -13.20 14.38 -5.55
C GLY A 31 -11.81 14.75 -6.06
N TYR A 32 -11.73 15.82 -6.84
CA TYR A 32 -10.45 16.32 -7.36
C TYR A 32 -9.49 16.71 -6.22
N PRO A 33 -8.22 16.25 -6.21
CA PRO A 33 -7.48 15.59 -7.30
C PRO A 33 -7.42 14.05 -7.26
N TYR A 34 -7.90 13.42 -6.19
CA TYR A 34 -7.63 12.01 -5.90
C TYR A 34 -8.37 11.05 -6.83
N LYS A 35 -9.66 11.31 -7.12
CA LYS A 35 -10.42 10.56 -8.12
C LYS A 35 -9.73 10.55 -9.49
N ASN A 36 -9.20 11.69 -9.91
CA ASN A 36 -8.51 11.80 -11.19
C ASN A 36 -7.20 11.02 -11.18
N LEU A 37 -6.47 11.05 -10.06
CA LEU A 37 -5.23 10.30 -9.90
C LEU A 37 -5.51 8.79 -10.00
N ILE A 38 -6.52 8.28 -9.28
CA ILE A 38 -6.92 6.86 -9.33
C ILE A 38 -7.34 6.43 -10.74
N ASN A 39 -8.03 7.31 -11.48
CA ASN A 39 -8.52 6.98 -12.81
C ASN A 39 -7.46 7.07 -13.92
N LYS A 40 -6.40 7.87 -13.74
CA LYS A 40 -5.41 8.17 -14.78
C LYS A 40 -4.05 7.52 -14.55
N ALA A 41 -3.66 7.27 -13.30
CA ALA A 41 -2.40 6.62 -12.99
C ALA A 41 -2.44 5.15 -13.45
N GLN A 42 -1.29 4.62 -13.87
CA GLN A 42 -1.18 3.19 -14.21
C GLN A 42 -1.36 2.32 -12.97
N ARG A 43 -0.78 2.75 -11.85
CA ARG A 43 -0.89 2.06 -10.56
C ARG A 43 -0.72 3.04 -9.43
N ILE A 44 -1.54 2.88 -8.40
CA ILE A 44 -1.37 3.55 -7.11
C ILE A 44 -1.22 2.46 -6.06
N GLU A 45 -0.17 2.58 -5.27
CA GLU A 45 0.09 1.68 -4.15
C GLU A 45 0.08 2.47 -2.85
N LEU A 46 -0.86 2.13 -1.97
CA LEU A 46 -0.94 2.65 -0.61
C LEU A 46 -0.52 1.51 0.34
N ARG A 47 0.68 1.62 0.90
CA ARG A 47 1.14 0.73 1.97
C ARG A 47 0.83 1.36 3.30
N TYR A 48 0.32 0.59 4.25
CA TYR A 48 0.06 1.09 5.59
C TYR A 48 0.21 0.00 6.64
N VAL A 49 0.50 0.44 7.86
CA VAL A 49 0.45 -0.34 9.10
C VAL A 49 -0.42 0.45 10.07
N GLU A 50 -1.48 -0.17 10.58
CA GLU A 50 -2.42 0.43 11.53
C GLU A 50 -2.17 -0.11 12.94
N ASN A 51 -2.10 0.81 13.90
CA ASN A 51 -2.23 0.55 15.33
C ASN A 51 -3.52 1.24 15.83
N ASP A 52 -3.92 1.01 17.09
CA ASP A 52 -5.21 1.46 17.63
C ASP A 52 -5.59 2.93 17.36
N HIS A 53 -4.61 3.85 17.34
CA HIS A 53 -4.87 5.30 17.18
C HIS A 53 -4.24 5.90 15.92
N GLN A 54 -3.25 5.23 15.33
CA GLN A 54 -2.39 5.80 14.30
C GLN A 54 -2.15 4.82 13.17
N VAL A 55 -1.99 5.36 11.97
CA VAL A 55 -1.64 4.63 10.77
C VAL A 55 -0.35 5.20 10.22
N SER A 56 0.67 4.36 10.06
CA SER A 56 1.87 4.71 9.31
C SER A 56 1.69 4.27 7.87
N CYS A 57 1.73 5.20 6.93
CA CYS A 57 1.41 4.94 5.54
C CYS A 57 2.40 5.59 4.55
N LYS A 58 2.45 5.02 3.35
CA LYS A 58 3.30 5.46 2.24
C LYS A 58 2.55 5.25 0.93
N VAL A 59 2.54 6.29 0.10
CA VAL A 59 1.92 6.24 -1.23
C VAL A 59 2.99 6.25 -2.31
N SER A 60 2.89 5.32 -3.24
CA SER A 60 3.65 5.30 -4.49
C SER A 60 2.69 5.37 -5.67
N VAL A 61 3.06 6.10 -6.71
CA VAL A 61 2.26 6.26 -7.94
C VAL A 61 3.13 5.96 -9.14
N GLN A 62 2.70 5.00 -9.95
CA GLN A 62 3.28 4.68 -11.24
C GLN A 62 2.51 5.42 -12.34
N THR A 63 3.24 6.16 -13.16
CA THR A 63 2.75 6.74 -14.42
C THR A 63 3.37 6.02 -15.61
N LEU A 64 2.94 6.36 -16.83
CA LEU A 64 3.52 5.82 -18.07
C LEU A 64 5.03 6.03 -18.17
N HIS A 65 5.52 7.17 -17.66
CA HIS A 65 6.90 7.61 -17.88
C HIS A 65 7.70 7.72 -16.58
N ASN A 66 7.04 7.79 -15.43
CA ASN A 66 7.67 8.12 -14.15
C ASN A 66 7.08 7.33 -12.99
N GLN A 67 7.83 7.30 -11.89
CA GLN A 67 7.37 6.75 -10.62
C GLN A 67 7.56 7.79 -9.52
N TYR A 68 6.46 8.13 -8.83
CA TYR A 68 6.52 8.88 -7.59
C TYR A 68 6.59 7.91 -6.41
N MET A 69 7.57 8.10 -5.53
CA MET A 69 7.67 7.40 -4.25
C MET A 69 7.55 8.39 -3.10
N GLY A 70 6.42 8.35 -2.40
CA GLY A 70 6.21 9.15 -1.21
C GLY A 70 7.10 8.73 -0.05
N LYS A 71 7.30 9.63 0.91
CA LYS A 71 7.89 9.27 2.20
C LYS A 71 6.83 8.61 3.08
N GLN A 72 7.27 7.80 4.03
CA GLN A 72 6.39 7.28 5.07
C GLN A 72 5.94 8.44 5.97
N GLN A 73 4.67 8.46 6.33
CA GLN A 73 4.08 9.44 7.24
C GLN A 73 3.08 8.77 8.19
N THR A 74 2.85 9.40 9.34
CA THR A 74 1.93 8.91 10.35
C THR A 74 0.72 9.81 10.43
N VAL A 75 -0.47 9.22 10.37
CA VAL A 75 -1.76 9.90 10.40
C VAL A 75 -2.67 9.26 11.43
N SER A 76 -3.77 9.92 11.81
CA SER A 76 -4.75 9.31 12.71
C SER A 76 -5.49 8.17 11.99
N ALA A 77 -5.76 7.07 12.71
CA ALA A 77 -6.55 5.95 12.19
C ALA A 77 -7.96 6.38 11.77
N LYS A 78 -8.55 7.35 12.50
CA LYS A 78 -9.86 7.93 12.18
C LYS A 78 -9.86 8.67 10.83
N THR A 79 -8.84 9.49 10.56
CA THR A 79 -8.72 10.20 9.27
C THR A 79 -8.47 9.21 8.15
N PHE A 80 -7.58 8.24 8.37
CA PHE A 80 -7.23 7.21 7.39
C PHE A 80 -8.45 6.38 6.96
N LYS A 81 -9.27 5.91 7.91
CA LYS A 81 -10.48 5.12 7.61
C LYS A 81 -11.49 5.86 6.72
N LYS A 82 -11.58 7.19 6.86
CA LYS A 82 -12.48 8.01 6.05
C LYS A 82 -11.91 8.33 4.67
N GLN A 83 -10.61 8.61 4.61
CA GLN A 83 -9.93 9.23 3.47
C GLN A 83 -8.48 8.71 3.37
N PRO A 84 -8.29 7.43 3.01
CA PRO A 84 -6.99 6.77 3.13
C PRO A 84 -5.93 7.37 2.21
N LEU A 85 -6.32 7.74 0.98
CA LEU A 85 -5.39 8.34 0.03
C LEU A 85 -5.09 9.79 0.39
N ALA A 86 -6.09 10.61 0.72
CA ALA A 86 -5.83 12.00 1.10
C ALA A 86 -5.10 12.15 2.45
N ALA A 87 -5.29 11.21 3.38
CA ALA A 87 -4.50 11.16 4.61
C ALA A 87 -3.01 10.92 4.29
N CYS A 88 -2.74 10.03 3.34
CA CYS A 88 -1.39 9.55 3.05
C CYS A 88 -0.72 10.18 1.82
N LEU A 89 -1.39 11.12 1.16
CA LEU A 89 -0.87 11.91 0.05
C LEU A 89 -1.50 13.30 0.10
N THR A 90 -0.69 14.33 0.35
CA THR A 90 -1.23 15.69 0.43
C THR A 90 -1.82 16.13 -0.90
N ARG A 91 -2.86 16.97 -0.83
CA ARG A 91 -3.56 17.48 -2.02
C ARG A 91 -2.61 18.18 -3.00
N VAL A 92 -1.64 18.94 -2.48
CA VAL A 92 -0.63 19.64 -3.29
C VAL A 92 0.20 18.62 -4.07
N LYS A 93 0.67 17.56 -3.40
CA LYS A 93 1.48 16.53 -4.06
C LYS A 93 0.67 15.73 -5.07
N ALA A 94 -0.58 15.38 -4.75
CA ALA A 94 -1.49 14.71 -5.68
C ALA A 94 -1.70 15.53 -6.97
N LYS A 95 -1.88 16.85 -6.87
CA LYS A 95 -1.94 17.73 -8.06
C LYS A 95 -0.64 17.74 -8.85
N GLN A 96 0.51 17.81 -8.16
CA GLN A 96 1.81 17.77 -8.83
C GLN A 96 1.99 16.48 -9.62
N ILE A 97 1.66 15.33 -9.04
CA ILE A 97 1.74 14.04 -9.74
C ILE A 97 0.77 13.99 -10.92
N LEU A 98 -0.45 14.52 -10.75
CA LEU A 98 -1.44 14.58 -11.82
C LEU A 98 -0.98 15.41 -13.02
N ASN A 99 -0.17 16.45 -12.79
CA ASN A 99 0.43 17.24 -13.87
C ASN A 99 1.58 16.52 -14.58
N MET A 100 2.06 15.38 -14.06
CA MET A 100 3.11 14.54 -14.67
C MET A 100 2.53 13.33 -15.42
N LEU A 101 1.21 13.16 -15.40
CA LEU A 101 0.46 12.10 -16.06
C LEU A 101 0.00 12.53 -17.45
#